data_AF-A0A1Q5BG01-F1
#
_entry.id   AF-A0A1Q5BG01-F1
#
_cell.length_a   1.000
_cell.length_b   1.000
_cell.length_c   1.000
_cell.angle_alpha   90.00
_cell.angle_beta   90.00
_cell.angle_gamma   90.00
#
_symmetry.space_group_name_H-M   'P 1'
#
loop_
_entity.id
_entity.type
_entity.pdbx_description
1 polymer ?
#
loop_
_entity_poly.entity_id
_entity_poly.type
_entity_poly.pdbx_seq_one_letter_code
_entity_poly.pdbx_strand_id
1 'polypeptide(L)'
;MTPPLDFTDGQIYVDYGHMENAADDMVQQTKAIDSILTNLEAELQELQRSWEGEDKAVYAEKQASWNNAVEEMKRILAEHSALLTDVSGSYKYSENSLKSLWESVRIGS
;
A
#
# COMPACT_ATOMS: atom_id res chain seq x y z
N MET A 1 -17.43 39.49 32.48
CA MET A 1 -18.10 38.78 31.36
C MET A 1 -16.98 38.15 30.55
N THR A 2 -16.68 36.88 30.80
CA THR A 2 -15.66 36.14 30.05
C THR A 2 -16.23 35.82 28.67
N PRO A 3 -15.49 36.05 27.57
CA PRO A 3 -15.96 35.68 26.25
C PRO A 3 -16.16 34.15 26.18
N PRO A 4 -17.16 33.66 25.43
CA PRO A 4 -17.30 32.23 25.20
C PRO A 4 -16.08 31.73 24.44
N LEU A 5 -15.47 30.66 24.94
CA LEU A 5 -14.38 29.97 24.27
C LEU A 5 -14.93 29.37 22.98
N ASP A 6 -14.49 29.93 21.85
CA ASP A 6 -14.76 29.40 20.53
C ASP A 6 -13.81 28.22 20.27
N PHE A 7 -14.33 27.00 20.36
CA PHE A 7 -13.58 25.76 20.12
C PHE A 7 -13.54 25.37 18.64
N THR A 8 -13.99 26.25 17.74
CA THR A 8 -14.06 25.95 16.29
C THR A 8 -12.71 26.15 15.58
N ASP A 9 -11.71 26.74 16.25
CA ASP A 9 -10.36 27.03 15.71
C ASP A 9 -9.40 25.80 15.71
N GLY A 10 -9.84 24.66 16.26
CA GLY A 10 -9.00 23.47 16.45
C GLY A 10 -9.30 22.28 15.54
N GLN A 11 -10.30 22.37 14.65
CA GLN A 11 -10.62 21.25 13.77
C GLN A 11 -9.75 21.28 12.52
N ILE A 12 -8.60 20.61 12.60
CA ILE A 12 -7.91 20.09 11.41
C ILE A 12 -8.83 19.03 10.78
N TYR A 13 -9.79 19.51 9.97
CA TYR A 13 -10.67 18.71 9.14
C TYR A 13 -9.85 18.28 7.90
N VAL A 14 -8.96 17.32 8.09
CA VAL A 14 -8.43 16.57 6.95
C VAL A 14 -9.46 15.49 6.64
N ASP A 15 -9.80 15.31 5.37
CA ASP A 15 -10.81 14.34 4.96
C ASP A 15 -10.24 12.91 5.05
N TYR A 16 -10.25 12.36 6.26
CA TYR A 16 -9.55 11.11 6.60
C TYR A 16 -10.21 9.86 5.99
N GLY A 17 -11.50 9.91 5.67
CA GLY A 17 -12.22 8.79 5.05
C GLY A 17 -11.76 8.48 3.62
N HIS A 18 -11.24 9.47 2.90
CA HIS A 18 -10.68 9.25 1.56
C HIS A 18 -9.32 8.56 1.58
N MET A 19 -8.53 8.73 2.64
CA MET A 19 -7.21 8.08 2.78
C MET A 19 -7.32 6.58 3.10
N GLU A 20 -8.28 6.16 3.93
CA GLU A 20 -8.48 4.73 4.24
C GLU A 20 -8.86 3.94 2.98
N ASN A 21 -9.82 4.46 2.20
CA ASN A 21 -10.22 3.85 0.93
C ASN A 21 -9.04 3.78 -0.07
N ALA A 22 -8.21 4.82 -0.12
CA ALA A 22 -7.03 4.83 -0.98
C ALA A 22 -5.98 3.78 -0.57
N ALA A 23 -5.77 3.56 0.73
CA ALA A 23 -4.84 2.54 1.22
C ALA A 23 -5.33 1.12 0.87
N ASP A 24 -6.61 0.84 1.09
CA ASP A 24 -7.21 -0.45 0.73
C ASP A 24 -7.16 -0.69 -0.79
N ASP A 25 -7.47 0.33 -1.60
CA ASP A 25 -7.37 0.28 -3.06
C ASP A 25 -5.94 -0.05 -3.52
N MET A 26 -4.94 0.58 -2.91
CA MET A 26 -3.53 0.34 -3.22
C MET A 26 -3.07 -1.08 -2.85
N VAL A 27 -3.58 -1.65 -1.76
CA VAL A 27 -3.34 -3.06 -1.40
C VAL A 27 -3.94 -3.99 -2.45
N GLN A 28 -5.15 -3.72 -2.93
CA GLN A 28 -5.78 -4.53 -3.97
C GLN A 28 -5.03 -4.42 -5.31
N GLN A 29 -4.62 -3.21 -5.70
CA GLN A 29 -3.81 -2.99 -6.90
C GLN A 29 -2.46 -3.73 -6.83
N THR A 30 -1.83 -3.73 -5.66
CA THR A 30 -0.59 -4.48 -5.41
C THR A 30 -0.76 -5.98 -5.67
N LYS A 31 -1.85 -6.57 -5.16
CA LYS A 31 -2.17 -7.99 -5.42
C LYS A 31 -2.45 -8.28 -6.90
N ALA A 32 -3.09 -7.33 -7.60
CA ALA A 32 -3.33 -7.44 -9.02
C ALA A 32 -2.01 -7.44 -9.82
N ILE A 33 -1.06 -6.57 -9.46
CA ILE A 33 0.27 -6.54 -10.08
C ILE A 33 1.01 -7.87 -9.82
N ASP A 34 1.00 -8.38 -8.60
CA ASP A 34 1.62 -9.67 -8.27
C ASP A 34 1.04 -10.84 -9.10
N SER A 35 -0.28 -10.83 -9.32
CA SER A 35 -0.94 -11.81 -10.18
C SER A 35 -0.50 -11.70 -11.64
N ILE A 36 -0.37 -10.48 -12.17
CA ILE A 36 0.15 -10.23 -13.53
C ILE A 36 1.58 -10.73 -13.66
N LEU A 37 2.44 -10.44 -12.69
CA LEU A 37 3.84 -10.89 -12.68
C LEU A 37 3.93 -12.42 -12.66
N THR A 38 3.08 -13.09 -11.87
CA THR A 38 2.99 -14.55 -11.81
C THR A 38 2.53 -15.16 -13.14
N ASN A 39 1.55 -14.56 -13.81
CA ASN A 39 1.10 -15.04 -15.12
C ASN A 39 2.20 -14.86 -16.17
N LEU A 40 2.90 -13.73 -16.14
CA LEU A 40 3.97 -13.45 -17.09
C LEU A 40 5.17 -14.38 -16.91
N GLU A 41 5.47 -14.82 -15.68
CA GLU A 41 6.41 -15.92 -15.40
C GLU A 41 5.99 -17.20 -16.11
N ALA A 42 4.72 -17.60 -15.95
CA ALA A 42 4.22 -18.85 -16.50
C ALA A 42 4.28 -18.86 -18.03
N GLU A 43 3.90 -17.75 -18.67
CA GLU A 43 4.01 -17.56 -20.11
C GLU A 43 5.48 -17.61 -20.58
N LEU A 44 6.39 -16.98 -19.84
CA LEU A 44 7.82 -17.00 -20.15
C LEU A 44 8.40 -18.42 -20.08
N GLN A 45 7.99 -19.22 -19.09
CA GLN A 45 8.42 -20.61 -18.93
C GLN A 45 7.91 -21.51 -20.07
N GLU A 46 6.70 -21.27 -20.57
CA GLU A 46 6.20 -21.98 -21.74
C GLU A 46 6.99 -21.60 -23.00
N LEU A 47 7.26 -20.30 -23.19
CA LEU A 47 8.03 -19.79 -24.31
C LEU A 47 9.48 -20.33 -24.32
N GLN A 48 10.10 -20.53 -23.16
CA GLN A 48 11.43 -21.15 -23.05
C GLN A 48 11.52 -22.55 -23.65
N ARG A 49 10.45 -23.34 -23.59
CA ARG A 49 10.42 -24.68 -24.18
C ARG A 49 10.47 -24.64 -25.71
N SER A 50 10.11 -23.49 -26.31
CA SER A 50 10.16 -23.27 -27.75
C SER A 50 11.52 -22.77 -28.26
N TRP A 51 12.42 -22.37 -27.34
CA TRP A 51 13.72 -21.80 -27.66
C TRP A 51 14.79 -22.90 -27.80
N GLU A 52 14.71 -23.70 -28.87
CA GLU A 52 15.81 -24.58 -29.28
C GLU A 52 16.71 -23.86 -30.31
N GLY A 53 18.01 -23.69 -30.03
CA GLY A 53 18.96 -23.07 -30.97
C GLY A 53 20.19 -22.39 -30.34
N GLU A 54 21.05 -21.79 -31.19
CA GLU A 54 22.37 -21.18 -30.85
C GLU A 54 22.30 -20.04 -29.80
N ASP A 55 21.14 -19.44 -29.56
CA ASP A 55 20.99 -18.29 -28.66
C ASP A 55 20.53 -18.66 -27.23
N LYS A 56 20.55 -19.94 -26.86
CA LYS A 56 20.13 -20.43 -25.52
C LYS A 56 20.80 -19.68 -24.35
N ALA A 57 22.05 -19.26 -24.51
CA ALA A 57 22.78 -18.51 -23.49
C ALA A 57 22.22 -17.09 -23.30
N VAL A 58 21.86 -16.41 -24.40
CA VAL A 58 21.25 -15.06 -24.36
C VAL A 58 19.88 -15.12 -23.70
N TYR A 59 19.09 -16.14 -24.04
CA TYR A 59 17.78 -16.34 -23.42
C TYR A 59 17.86 -16.59 -21.91
N ALA A 60 18.81 -17.41 -21.46
CA ALA A 60 19.03 -17.65 -20.04
C ALA A 60 19.42 -16.38 -19.28
N GLU A 61 20.25 -15.51 -19.86
CA GLU A 61 20.61 -14.22 -19.28
C GLU A 61 19.38 -13.30 -19.16
N LYS A 62 18.57 -13.19 -20.21
CA LYS A 62 17.35 -12.37 -20.20
C LYS A 62 16.33 -12.88 -19.20
N GLN A 63 16.16 -14.20 -19.08
CA GLN A 63 15.32 -14.81 -18.06
C GLN A 63 15.81 -14.43 -16.67
N ALA A 64 17.10 -14.63 -16.35
CA ALA A 64 17.64 -14.30 -15.04
C ALA A 64 17.43 -12.81 -14.68
N SER A 65 17.66 -11.91 -15.65
CA SER A 65 17.41 -10.48 -15.46
C SER A 65 15.93 -10.17 -15.20
N TRP A 66 15.02 -10.85 -15.91
CA TRP A 66 13.60 -10.65 -15.75
C TRP A 66 13.12 -11.21 -14.39
N ASN A 67 13.53 -12.42 -14.00
CA ASN A 67 13.23 -12.99 -12.68
C ASN A 67 13.68 -12.06 -11.55
N ASN A 68 14.89 -11.52 -11.63
CA ASN A 68 15.41 -10.57 -10.64
C ASN A 68 14.56 -9.29 -10.58
N ALA A 69 14.13 -8.76 -11.73
CA ALA A 69 13.28 -7.57 -11.77
C ALA A 69 11.89 -7.84 -11.15
N VAL A 70 11.33 -9.03 -11.39
CA VAL A 70 10.04 -9.43 -10.79
C VAL A 70 10.13 -9.53 -9.28
N GLU A 71 11.16 -10.19 -8.75
CA GLU A 71 11.34 -10.32 -7.31
C GLU A 71 11.55 -8.96 -6.64
N GLU A 72 12.28 -8.05 -7.30
CA GLU A 72 12.44 -6.68 -6.81
C GLU A 72 11.11 -5.91 -6.81
N MET A 73 10.29 -6.05 -7.86
CA MET A 73 8.96 -5.44 -7.89
C MET A 73 8.08 -5.99 -6.77
N LYS A 74 8.08 -7.30 -6.52
CA LYS A 74 7.34 -7.91 -5.40
C LYS A 74 7.80 -7.37 -4.05
N ARG A 75 9.11 -7.19 -3.85
CA ARG A 75 9.68 -6.62 -2.62
C ARG A 75 9.17 -5.19 -2.39
N ILE A 76 9.27 -4.32 -3.39
CA ILE A 76 8.82 -2.92 -3.31
C ILE A 76 7.32 -2.85 -3.03
N LEU A 77 6.54 -3.69 -3.71
CA LEU A 77 5.10 -3.78 -3.51
C LEU A 77 4.72 -4.20 -2.08
N ALA A 78 5.41 -5.20 -1.53
CA ALA A 78 5.21 -5.63 -0.15
C ALA A 78 5.58 -4.52 0.86
N GLU A 79 6.69 -3.82 0.63
CA GLU A 79 7.12 -2.69 1.47
C GLU A 79 6.11 -1.54 1.44
N HIS A 80 5.60 -1.18 0.26
CA HIS A 80 4.57 -0.17 0.12
C HIS A 80 3.26 -0.57 0.81
N SER A 81 2.83 -1.83 0.65
CA SER A 81 1.62 -2.33 1.31
C SER A 81 1.75 -2.31 2.84
N ALA A 82 2.92 -2.66 3.38
CA ALA A 82 3.19 -2.60 4.81
C ALA A 82 3.17 -1.15 5.33
N LEU A 83 3.83 -0.23 4.61
CA LEU A 83 3.83 1.20 4.95
C LEU A 83 2.43 1.79 4.97
N LEU A 84 1.60 1.50 3.95
CA LEU A 84 0.22 1.98 3.88
C LEU A 84 -0.64 1.45 5.03
N THR A 85 -0.42 0.20 5.44
CA THR A 85 -1.13 -0.41 6.57
C THR A 85 -0.72 0.22 7.90
N ASP A 86 0.58 0.49 8.08
CA ASP A 86 1.10 1.14 9.30
C ASP A 86 0.59 2.57 9.42
N VAL A 87 0.64 3.31 8.31
CA VAL A 87 0.13 4.68 8.20
C VAL A 87 -1.37 4.72 8.51
N SER A 88 -2.17 3.82 7.93
CA SER A 88 -3.62 3.76 8.20
C SER A 88 -3.95 3.35 9.65
N GLY A 89 -3.21 2.41 10.25
CA GLY A 89 -3.36 2.01 11.64
C GLY A 89 -3.03 3.14 12.63
N SER A 90 -1.91 3.83 12.39
CA SER A 90 -1.50 5.00 13.17
C SER A 90 -2.55 6.11 13.13
N TYR A 91 -3.17 6.34 11.97
CA TYR A 91 -4.27 7.30 11.84
C TYR A 91 -5.51 6.91 12.66
N LYS A 92 -5.97 5.65 12.57
CA LYS A 92 -7.12 5.15 13.35
C LYS A 92 -6.91 5.30 14.86
N TYR A 93 -5.69 5.00 15.32
CA TYR A 93 -5.34 5.16 16.73
C TYR A 93 -5.42 6.63 17.18
N SER A 94 -4.84 7.55 16.39
CA SER A 94 -4.86 8.98 16.70
C SER A 94 -6.28 9.55 16.72
N GLU A 95 -7.14 9.16 15.78
CA GLU A 95 -8.54 9.60 15.74
C GLU A 95 -9.31 9.14 16.99
N ASN A 96 -9.19 7.87 17.36
CA ASN A 96 -9.87 7.32 18.54
C ASN A 96 -9.40 8.01 19.84
N SER A 97 -8.10 8.28 19.96
CA SER A 97 -7.55 9.02 21.09
C SER A 97 -8.12 10.43 21.17
N LEU A 98 -8.22 11.14 20.03
CA LEU A 98 -8.76 12.49 19.99
C LEU A 98 -10.25 12.51 20.34
N LYS A 99 -11.06 11.59 19.79
CA LYS A 99 -12.48 11.43 20.13
C LYS A 99 -12.67 11.19 21.64
N SER A 100 -11.89 10.29 22.22
CA SER A 100 -11.95 9.99 23.66
C SER A 100 -11.61 11.20 24.53
N LEU A 101 -10.61 12.00 24.13
CA LEU A 101 -10.27 13.25 24.83
C LEU A 101 -11.45 14.24 24.82
N TRP A 102 -12.07 14.47 23.67
CA TRP A 102 -13.22 15.38 23.56
C TRP A 102 -14.47 14.88 24.31
N GLU A 103 -14.74 13.57 24.28
CA GLU A 103 -15.82 12.97 25.08
C GLU A 103 -15.59 13.17 26.58
N SER A 104 -14.35 12.96 27.06
CA SER A 104 -14.02 13.14 28.47
C SER A 104 -14.18 14.58 28.96
N VAL A 105 -13.79 15.56 28.13
CA VAL A 105 -13.95 16.99 28.43
C VAL A 105 -15.42 17.39 28.50
N ARG A 106 -16.27 16.84 27.61
CA ARG A 106 -17.72 17.09 27.59
C ARG A 106 -18.46 16.50 28.80
N ILE A 107 -17.98 15.39 29.38
CA ILE A 107 -18.61 14.74 30.55
C ILE A 107 -18.17 15.40 31.87
N GLY A 108 -16.99 16.03 31.90
CA GLY A 108 -16.41 16.67 33.09
C GLY A 108 -16.78 18.14 33.33
N SER A 109 -17.65 18.74 32.51
CA SER A 109 -18.14 20.12 32.62
C SER A 109 -19.64 20.16 32.91
#